data_AF-A0A9P6Y747-F1
#
_entry.id   AF-A0A9P6Y747-F1
#
_cell.length_a   1.000
_cell.length_b   1.000
_cell.length_c   1.000
_cell.angle_alpha   90.00
_cell.angle_beta   90.00
_cell.angle_gamma   90.00
#
_symmetry.space_group_name_H-M   'P 1'
#
loop_
_entity.id
_entity.type
_entity.pdbx_description
1 polymer ?
#
loop_
_entity_poly.entity_id
_entity_poly.type
_entity_poly.pdbx_seq_one_letter_code
_entity_poly.pdbx_strand_id
1 'polypeptide(L)'
;MYANKVSAFNSIKYALTVTFSRLGFESAIEAWRYRTRHNNTMYDIYDGQLWNEFKDRDGNVFTSQARSLLFTLNVDWFQSSKRNVYSVGAIYLTINNLPRSIRYKKENIILVCVIPGPKEPKDTQINNYLQVLVNDLKDLYYGDFFTCTAESPNVPVPVRAALFLIACDIPASRKVSGFTSFNATVPCNKCSTAFPARYNTHLQRDFSFGLEDIDAWSLRTSIENRYHAKNWKEATTKRQRADLEQKFGTRFSALHDLEYLDLVQNG
;
A
#
# COMPACT_ATOMS: atom_id res chain seq x y z
N MET A 1 5.11 4.28 -23.50
CA MET A 1 5.98 3.15 -23.13
C MET A 1 7.41 3.64 -23.01
N TYR A 2 8.07 3.48 -21.86
CA TYR A 2 9.53 3.48 -21.80
C TYR A 2 9.96 2.08 -22.23
N ALA A 3 10.37 1.92 -23.49
CA ALA A 3 11.00 0.69 -23.94
C ALA A 3 12.39 0.57 -23.27
N ASN A 4 12.75 -0.63 -22.81
CA ASN A 4 14.10 -1.05 -22.42
C ASN A 4 14.62 -0.77 -21.00
N LYS A 5 13.77 -0.71 -19.96
CA LYS A 5 14.23 -0.83 -18.57
C LYS A 5 13.76 -2.13 -17.93
N VAL A 6 14.67 -3.10 -17.81
CA VAL A 6 14.45 -4.33 -17.05
C VAL A 6 14.46 -3.97 -15.56
N SER A 7 13.44 -4.40 -14.83
CA SER A 7 13.38 -4.26 -13.37
C SER A 7 13.45 -5.64 -12.75
N ALA A 8 14.22 -5.79 -11.68
CA ALA A 8 14.27 -7.04 -10.94
C ALA A 8 12.98 -7.16 -10.13
N PHE A 9 12.18 -8.18 -10.44
CA PHE A 9 10.95 -8.51 -9.73
C PHE A 9 11.10 -9.85 -9.02
N ASN A 10 10.65 -9.91 -7.78
CA ASN A 10 10.59 -11.11 -6.98
C ASN A 10 9.12 -11.40 -6.64
N SER A 11 8.61 -12.56 -7.07
CA SER A 11 7.23 -12.93 -6.80
C SER A 11 6.99 -13.06 -5.30
N ILE A 12 5.87 -12.50 -4.84
CA ILE A 12 5.45 -12.60 -3.44
C ILE A 12 5.22 -14.07 -3.08
N LYS A 13 4.61 -14.84 -4.00
CA LYS A 13 4.35 -16.28 -3.81
C LYS A 13 5.66 -17.06 -3.61
N TYR A 14 6.67 -16.79 -4.44
CA TYR A 14 7.99 -17.41 -4.28
C TYR A 14 8.66 -17.02 -2.95
N ALA A 15 8.65 -15.72 -2.62
CA ALA A 15 9.21 -15.24 -1.36
C ALA A 15 8.51 -15.88 -0.14
N LEU A 16 7.19 -16.07 -0.20
CA LEU A 16 6.44 -16.78 0.83
C LEU A 16 6.85 -18.25 0.93
N THR A 17 6.98 -18.99 -0.18
CA THR A 17 7.49 -20.38 -0.15
C THR A 17 8.85 -20.47 0.57
N VAL A 18 9.78 -19.56 0.28
CA VAL A 18 11.10 -19.51 0.93
C VAL A 18 11.00 -19.09 2.41
N THR A 19 9.98 -18.32 2.78
CA THR A 19 9.80 -17.85 4.15
C THR A 19 9.14 -18.92 5.01
N PHE A 20 8.12 -19.59 4.50
CA PHE A 20 7.42 -20.70 5.15
C PHE A 20 8.27 -21.96 5.31
N SER A 21 9.33 -22.13 4.51
CA SER A 21 10.29 -23.23 4.68
C SER A 21 11.25 -23.04 5.86
N ARG A 22 11.21 -21.89 6.56
CA ARG A 22 12.05 -21.61 7.72
C ARG A 22 11.42 -22.17 8.99
N LEU A 23 12.21 -22.91 9.76
CA LEU A 23 11.80 -23.41 11.08
C LEU A 23 11.38 -22.25 11.99
N GLY A 24 10.23 -22.41 12.66
CA GLY A 24 9.66 -21.44 13.60
C GLY A 24 8.96 -20.23 12.96
N PHE A 25 8.92 -20.11 11.63
CA PHE A 25 8.22 -19.00 10.97
C PHE A 25 6.70 -19.04 11.21
N GLU A 26 6.06 -20.21 11.04
CA GLU A 26 4.63 -20.38 11.31
C GLU A 26 4.27 -20.06 12.77
N SER A 27 5.02 -20.64 13.71
CA SER A 27 4.91 -20.28 15.13
C SER A 27 5.06 -18.76 15.39
N ALA A 28 5.98 -18.08 14.68
CA ALA A 28 6.20 -16.65 14.85
C ALA A 28 5.02 -15.79 14.34
N ILE A 29 4.41 -16.12 13.20
CA ILE A 29 3.26 -15.37 12.64
C ILE A 29 1.96 -15.60 13.43
N GLU A 30 1.91 -16.59 14.32
CA GLU A 30 0.78 -16.86 15.21
C GLU A 30 0.98 -16.29 16.62
N ALA A 31 2.21 -15.92 16.99
CA ALA A 31 2.57 -15.45 18.34
C ALA A 31 1.75 -14.24 18.82
N TRP A 32 1.33 -13.36 17.91
CA TRP A 32 0.51 -12.19 18.25
C TRP A 32 -0.86 -12.55 18.84
N ARG A 33 -1.39 -13.74 18.58
CA ARG A 33 -2.69 -14.19 19.12
C ARG A 33 -2.64 -14.40 20.63
N TYR A 34 -1.49 -14.82 21.14
CA TYR A 34 -1.29 -15.22 22.53
C TYR A 34 -0.64 -14.13 23.40
N ARG A 35 -0.45 -12.93 22.83
CA ARG A 35 0.15 -11.82 23.58
C ARG A 35 -0.77 -11.33 24.69
N THR A 36 -0.18 -10.84 25.77
CA THR A 36 -0.91 -10.11 26.79
C THR A 36 -1.43 -8.79 26.21
N ARG A 37 -2.73 -8.54 26.39
CA ARG A 37 -3.36 -7.26 26.03
C ARG A 37 -3.58 -6.46 27.31
N HIS A 38 -3.25 -5.18 27.29
CA HIS A 38 -3.62 -4.28 28.37
C HIS A 38 -4.77 -3.40 27.91
N ASN A 39 -5.78 -3.23 28.77
CA ASN A 39 -6.94 -2.43 28.45
C ASN A 39 -6.53 -0.99 28.12
N ASN A 40 -7.21 -0.39 27.15
CA ASN A 40 -7.03 1.00 26.71
C ASN A 40 -5.60 1.36 26.25
N THR A 41 -4.80 0.39 25.82
CA THR A 41 -3.44 0.65 25.34
C THR A 41 -3.19 -0.04 24.00
N MET A 42 -2.68 0.71 23.02
CA MET A 42 -2.22 0.17 21.73
C MET A 42 -0.70 -0.03 21.77
N TYR A 43 -0.24 -1.28 21.74
CA TYR A 43 1.19 -1.61 21.73
C TYR A 43 1.72 -1.92 20.34
N ASP A 44 0.86 -2.48 19.50
CA ASP A 44 1.22 -2.91 18.15
C ASP A 44 0.01 -2.79 17.21
N ILE A 45 0.24 -2.98 15.93
CA ILE A 45 -0.78 -2.92 14.88
C ILE A 45 -1.96 -3.87 15.12
N TYR A 46 -1.76 -4.96 15.88
CA TYR A 46 -2.83 -5.91 16.20
C TYR A 46 -3.87 -5.35 17.18
N ASP A 47 -3.54 -4.29 17.93
CA ASP A 47 -4.49 -3.58 18.80
C ASP A 47 -5.39 -2.62 18.00
N GLY A 48 -5.01 -2.32 16.76
CA GLY A 48 -5.74 -1.38 15.92
C GLY A 48 -7.11 -1.94 15.50
N GLN A 49 -8.10 -1.05 15.42
CA GLN A 49 -9.45 -1.38 14.96
C GLN A 49 -9.42 -2.08 13.59
N LEU A 50 -8.65 -1.52 12.64
CA LEU A 50 -8.50 -2.08 11.28
C LEU A 50 -8.02 -3.54 11.28
N TRP A 51 -7.16 -3.96 12.23
CA TRP A 51 -6.69 -5.35 12.28
C TRP A 51 -7.82 -6.35 12.58
N ASN A 52 -8.77 -5.92 13.42
CA ASN A 52 -9.89 -6.76 13.87
C ASN A 52 -11.11 -6.65 12.96
N GLU A 53 -11.20 -5.59 12.15
CA GLU A 53 -12.31 -5.35 11.23
C GLU A 53 -12.00 -5.74 9.78
N PHE A 54 -10.73 -5.93 9.42
CA PHE A 54 -10.36 -6.33 8.06
C PHE A 54 -10.94 -7.72 7.73
N LYS A 55 -11.96 -7.72 6.86
CA LYS A 55 -12.73 -8.91 6.51
C LYS A 55 -12.20 -9.59 5.25
N ASP A 56 -12.39 -10.90 5.17
CA ASP A 56 -12.29 -11.63 3.91
C ASP A 56 -13.57 -11.56 3.08
N ARG A 57 -13.57 -12.20 1.92
CA ARG A 57 -14.72 -12.24 0.99
C ARG A 57 -15.98 -12.87 1.59
N ASP A 58 -15.84 -13.67 2.63
CA ASP A 58 -16.92 -14.38 3.31
C ASP A 58 -17.42 -13.60 4.54
N GLY A 59 -16.88 -12.40 4.79
CA GLY A 59 -17.24 -11.54 5.92
C GLY A 59 -16.56 -11.91 7.25
N ASN A 60 -15.67 -12.91 7.25
CA ASN A 60 -14.92 -13.32 8.42
C ASN A 60 -13.71 -12.40 8.63
N VAL A 61 -13.23 -12.26 9.86
CA VAL A 61 -11.99 -11.50 10.09
C VAL A 61 -10.84 -12.24 9.37
N PHE A 62 -10.16 -11.59 8.43
CA PHE A 62 -9.15 -12.23 7.59
C PHE A 62 -8.07 -12.93 8.42
N THR A 63 -7.62 -12.27 9.49
CA THR A 63 -6.58 -12.80 10.39
C THR A 63 -7.09 -13.87 11.33
N SER A 64 -8.38 -14.24 11.34
CA SER A 64 -8.87 -15.36 12.18
C SER A 64 -8.44 -16.73 11.64
N GLN A 65 -8.11 -16.82 10.35
CA GLN A 65 -7.63 -18.06 9.74
C GLN A 65 -6.12 -18.21 9.92
N ALA A 66 -5.66 -19.46 10.01
CA ALA A 66 -4.23 -19.78 10.04
C ALA A 66 -3.55 -19.33 8.75
N ARG A 67 -2.26 -18.95 8.83
CA ARG A 67 -1.44 -18.55 7.66
C ARG A 67 -2.05 -17.46 6.78
N SER A 68 -2.85 -16.59 7.39
CA SER A 68 -3.44 -15.40 6.75
C SER A 68 -2.61 -14.17 7.10
N LEU A 69 -1.78 -13.74 6.16
CA LEU A 69 -0.76 -12.71 6.35
C LEU A 69 -1.26 -11.32 5.89
N LEU A 70 -1.04 -10.31 6.73
CA LEU A 70 -1.23 -8.92 6.35
C LEU A 70 0.10 -8.28 6.01
N PHE A 71 0.16 -7.52 4.92
CA PHE A 71 1.36 -6.80 4.50
C PHE A 71 1.25 -5.30 4.67
N THR A 72 2.37 -4.65 4.94
CA THR A 72 2.52 -3.20 4.74
C THR A 72 3.39 -2.95 3.53
N LEU A 73 2.88 -2.17 2.57
CA LEU A 73 3.62 -1.71 1.41
C LEU A 73 4.47 -0.50 1.77
N ASN A 74 5.75 -0.58 1.41
CA ASN A 74 6.69 0.51 1.53
C ASN A 74 7.32 0.75 0.16
N VAL A 75 7.44 2.03 -0.22
CA VAL A 75 8.13 2.45 -1.43
C VAL A 75 9.03 3.62 -1.09
N ASP A 76 10.30 3.51 -1.46
CA ASP A 76 11.32 4.51 -1.16
C ASP A 76 12.24 4.73 -2.36
N TRP A 77 12.76 5.95 -2.49
CA TRP A 77 13.71 6.35 -3.51
C TRP A 77 15.00 6.83 -2.87
N PHE A 78 16.10 6.19 -3.23
CA PHE A 78 17.41 6.50 -2.69
C PHE A 78 18.42 6.76 -3.80
N GLN A 79 19.42 7.57 -3.48
CA GLN A 79 20.51 7.86 -4.40
C GLN A 79 21.55 6.75 -4.32
N SER A 80 21.72 5.98 -5.39
CA SER A 80 22.64 4.83 -5.40
C SER A 80 24.12 5.22 -5.54
N SER A 81 24.42 6.48 -5.87
CA SER A 81 25.78 6.97 -6.05
C SER A 81 25.94 8.40 -5.53
N LYS A 82 26.98 8.65 -4.74
CA LYS A 82 27.32 10.01 -4.24
C LYS A 82 27.80 10.97 -5.33
N ARG A 83 28.22 10.46 -6.50
CA ARG A 83 28.87 11.26 -7.54
C ARG A 83 27.92 11.77 -8.63
N ASN A 84 26.82 11.04 -8.88
CA ASN A 84 25.84 11.38 -9.90
C ASN A 84 24.43 11.33 -9.30
N VAL A 85 23.52 12.20 -9.78
CA VAL A 85 22.09 12.13 -9.43
C VAL A 85 21.49 10.89 -10.11
N TYR A 86 21.54 9.77 -9.41
CA TYR A 86 20.98 8.48 -9.84
C TYR A 86 20.08 7.94 -8.74
N SER A 87 18.78 8.17 -8.88
CA SER A 87 17.74 7.70 -7.96
C SER A 87 17.26 6.31 -8.37
N VAL A 88 17.28 5.36 -7.44
CA VAL A 88 16.73 4.01 -7.56
C VAL A 88 15.53 3.91 -6.62
N GLY A 89 14.45 3.28 -7.08
CA GLY A 89 13.29 3.00 -6.24
C GLY A 89 13.31 1.56 -5.73
N ALA A 90 12.79 1.32 -4.52
CA ALA A 90 12.52 -0.01 -4.01
C ALA A 90 11.06 -0.13 -3.59
N ILE A 91 10.41 -1.23 -3.98
CA ILE A 91 9.08 -1.62 -3.52
C ILE A 91 9.26 -2.87 -2.66
N TYR A 92 8.87 -2.80 -1.39
CA TYR A 92 9.01 -3.91 -0.46
C TYR A 92 7.82 -4.04 0.50
N LEU A 93 7.62 -5.26 0.98
CA LEU A 93 6.54 -5.61 1.90
C LEU A 93 7.11 -6.06 3.24
N THR A 94 6.44 -5.69 4.33
CA THR A 94 6.70 -6.23 5.67
C THR A 94 5.56 -7.14 6.09
N ILE A 95 5.88 -8.27 6.72
CA ILE A 95 4.88 -9.24 7.21
C ILE A 95 4.39 -8.80 8.59
N ASN A 96 3.18 -8.24 8.64
CA ASN A 96 2.65 -7.58 9.83
C ASN A 96 2.45 -8.57 10.99
N ASN A 97 2.05 -9.81 10.69
CA ASN A 97 1.83 -10.88 11.69
C ASN A 97 3.06 -11.21 12.54
N LEU A 98 4.28 -10.90 12.06
CA LEU A 98 5.50 -11.16 12.82
C LEU A 98 5.64 -10.20 14.02
N PRO A 99 6.17 -10.66 15.16
CA PRO A 99 6.46 -9.80 16.31
C PRO A 99 7.36 -8.62 15.95
N ARG A 100 7.11 -7.46 16.57
CA ARG A 100 7.85 -6.21 16.32
C ARG A 100 9.36 -6.37 16.35
N SER A 101 9.89 -7.23 17.24
CA SER A 101 11.32 -7.49 17.41
C SER A 101 12.00 -8.14 16.20
N ILE A 102 11.24 -8.79 15.32
CA ILE A 102 11.77 -9.46 14.11
C ILE A 102 11.13 -8.97 12.80
N ARG A 103 9.98 -8.29 12.87
CA ARG A 103 9.17 -7.85 11.71
C ARG A 103 9.97 -7.09 10.65
N TYR A 104 10.86 -6.19 11.08
CA TYR A 104 11.60 -5.29 10.19
C TYR A 104 13.05 -5.74 9.95
N LYS A 105 13.41 -6.97 10.35
CA LYS A 105 14.72 -7.52 10.02
C LYS A 105 14.77 -7.86 8.53
N LYS A 106 15.94 -7.69 7.90
CA LYS A 106 16.14 -7.86 6.45
C LYS A 106 15.64 -9.21 5.91
N GLU A 107 15.76 -10.27 6.71
CA GLU A 107 15.31 -11.62 6.36
C GLU A 107 13.78 -11.75 6.26
N ASN A 108 13.03 -10.86 6.93
CA ASN A 108 11.56 -10.86 7.01
C ASN A 108 10.91 -9.76 6.15
N ILE A 109 11.72 -9.04 5.38
CA ILE A 109 11.26 -8.07 4.39
C ILE A 109 11.23 -8.76 3.02
N ILE A 110 10.11 -8.65 2.32
CA ILE A 110 9.97 -9.14 0.95
C ILE A 110 10.27 -7.96 0.02
N LEU A 111 11.48 -7.92 -0.54
CA LEU A 111 11.81 -6.99 -1.63
C LEU A 111 11.11 -7.48 -2.90
N VAL A 112 10.10 -6.74 -3.37
CA VAL A 112 9.27 -7.12 -4.51
C VAL A 112 9.84 -6.60 -5.81
N CYS A 113 10.27 -5.35 -5.85
CA CYS A 113 10.75 -4.73 -7.08
C CYS A 113 11.84 -3.68 -6.81
N VAL A 114 12.88 -3.69 -7.64
CA VAL A 114 13.85 -2.59 -7.74
C VAL A 114 13.58 -1.81 -9.02
N ILE A 115 13.19 -0.55 -8.86
CA ILE A 115 12.90 0.36 -9.97
C ILE A 115 14.20 1.02 -10.44
N PRO A 116 14.61 0.79 -11.70
CA PRO A 116 15.86 1.32 -12.22
C PRO A 116 15.85 2.84 -12.38
N GLY A 117 16.94 3.46 -11.92
CA GLY A 117 17.20 4.89 -12.11
C GLY A 117 17.48 5.27 -13.56
N PRO A 118 17.90 6.53 -13.84
CA PRO A 118 18.42 7.51 -12.88
C PRO A 118 17.36 8.40 -12.21
N LYS A 119 16.09 8.34 -12.66
CA LYS A 119 15.01 9.19 -12.17
C LYS A 119 13.82 8.35 -11.75
N GLU A 120 13.09 8.85 -10.77
CA GLU A 120 11.80 8.33 -10.36
C GLU A 120 10.82 8.24 -11.56
N PRO A 121 9.96 7.20 -11.62
CA PRO A 121 8.93 7.09 -12.65
C PRO A 121 8.01 8.32 -12.67
N LYS A 122 7.71 8.82 -13.87
CA LYS A 122 6.80 9.96 -14.07
C LYS A 122 5.35 9.48 -14.10
N ASP A 123 4.44 10.33 -13.64
CA ASP A 123 2.99 10.17 -13.77
C ASP A 123 2.50 8.77 -13.35
N THR A 124 1.86 8.03 -14.27
CA THR A 124 1.30 6.70 -14.04
C THR A 124 2.27 5.55 -14.27
N GLN A 125 3.54 5.81 -14.58
CA GLN A 125 4.50 4.75 -14.89
C GLN A 125 4.74 3.81 -13.71
N ILE A 126 4.58 4.31 -12.48
CA ILE A 126 4.66 3.49 -11.27
C ILE A 126 3.64 2.34 -11.29
N ASN A 127 2.49 2.54 -11.95
CA ASN A 127 1.45 1.52 -12.05
C ASN A 127 1.93 0.28 -12.79
N ASN A 128 2.88 0.40 -13.73
CA ASN A 128 3.44 -0.77 -14.42
C ASN A 128 4.20 -1.68 -13.44
N TYR A 129 4.89 -1.10 -12.46
CA TYR A 129 5.61 -1.85 -11.42
C TYR A 129 4.64 -2.39 -10.36
N LEU A 130 3.66 -1.57 -9.95
CA LEU A 130 2.65 -1.97 -8.98
C LEU A 130 1.72 -3.05 -9.52
N GLN A 131 1.46 -3.12 -10.83
CA GLN A 131 0.55 -4.12 -11.39
C GLN A 131 1.03 -5.55 -11.13
N VAL A 132 2.35 -5.79 -11.18
CA VAL A 132 2.90 -7.13 -10.93
C VAL A 132 2.69 -7.54 -9.47
N LEU A 133 2.93 -6.61 -8.53
CA LEU A 133 2.60 -6.76 -7.10
C LEU A 133 1.10 -7.01 -6.89
N VAL A 134 0.24 -6.21 -7.53
CA VAL A 134 -1.22 -6.31 -7.41
C VAL A 134 -1.74 -7.65 -7.90
N ASN A 135 -1.20 -8.17 -9.00
CA ASN A 135 -1.59 -9.49 -9.51
C ASN A 135 -1.26 -10.61 -8.51
N ASP A 136 -0.04 -10.62 -7.94
CA ASP A 136 0.32 -11.58 -6.91
C ASP A 136 -0.57 -11.44 -5.64
N LEU A 137 -0.88 -10.21 -5.24
CA LEU A 137 -1.78 -9.95 -4.10
C LEU A 137 -3.22 -10.37 -4.35
N LYS A 138 -3.72 -10.26 -5.58
CA LYS A 138 -5.05 -10.78 -5.96
C LYS A 138 -5.09 -12.29 -5.87
N ASP A 139 -4.08 -12.97 -6.41
CA ASP A 139 -3.97 -14.42 -6.33
C ASP A 139 -3.91 -14.89 -4.87
N LEU A 140 -3.14 -14.21 -4.02
CA LEU A 140 -3.01 -14.55 -2.60
C LEU A 140 -4.27 -14.28 -1.76
N TYR A 141 -5.13 -13.37 -2.20
CA TYR A 141 -6.34 -13.00 -1.46
C TYR A 141 -7.59 -13.76 -1.93
N TYR A 142 -7.79 -13.84 -3.25
CA TYR A 142 -8.98 -14.40 -3.89
C TYR A 142 -8.76 -15.83 -4.42
N GLY A 143 -7.54 -16.14 -4.83
CA GLY A 143 -7.17 -17.44 -5.37
C GLY A 143 -6.71 -18.42 -4.30
N ASP A 144 -6.32 -19.60 -4.76
CA ASP A 144 -5.79 -20.64 -3.92
C ASP A 144 -4.27 -20.73 -4.10
N PHE A 145 -3.54 -20.36 -3.05
CA PHE A 145 -2.09 -20.54 -2.99
C PHE A 145 -1.73 -21.57 -1.93
N PHE A 146 -1.06 -22.64 -2.37
CA PHE A 146 -0.58 -23.72 -1.51
C PHE A 146 0.93 -23.82 -1.59
N THR A 147 1.56 -24.08 -0.44
CA THR A 147 3.00 -24.33 -0.37
C THR A 147 3.32 -25.29 0.77
N CYS A 148 4.42 -26.02 0.65
CA CYS A 148 4.95 -26.79 1.78
C CYS A 148 5.66 -25.86 2.75
N THR A 149 5.61 -26.20 4.03
CA THR A 149 6.22 -25.40 5.09
C THR A 149 7.22 -26.24 5.88
N ALA A 150 7.97 -25.61 6.78
CA ALA A 150 8.83 -26.35 7.70
C ALA A 150 8.03 -27.32 8.60
N GLU A 151 6.80 -26.96 8.97
CA GLU A 151 5.91 -27.77 9.81
C GLU A 151 5.13 -28.82 8.99
N SER A 152 4.93 -28.58 7.70
CA SER A 152 4.25 -29.48 6.76
C SER A 152 5.06 -29.66 5.47
N PRO A 153 6.20 -30.39 5.51
CA PRO A 153 7.15 -30.45 4.39
C PRO A 153 6.64 -31.24 3.18
N ASN A 154 5.73 -32.20 3.39
CA ASN A 154 5.25 -33.11 2.35
C ASN A 154 3.78 -32.89 1.98
N VAL A 155 3.08 -32.01 2.70
CA VAL A 155 1.66 -31.73 2.48
C VAL A 155 1.51 -30.22 2.30
N PRO A 156 1.22 -29.74 1.07
CA PRO A 156 0.98 -28.33 0.83
C PRO A 156 -0.20 -27.83 1.66
N VAL A 157 -0.02 -26.68 2.31
CA VAL A 157 -1.05 -26.03 3.13
C VAL A 157 -1.46 -24.71 2.49
N PRO A 158 -2.72 -24.27 2.66
CA PRO A 158 -3.17 -22.99 2.12
C PRO A 158 -2.48 -21.84 2.86
N VAL A 159 -2.03 -20.86 2.09
CA VAL A 159 -1.45 -19.60 2.56
C VAL A 159 -2.19 -18.46 1.88
N ARG A 160 -2.66 -17.50 2.67
CA ARG A 160 -3.39 -16.32 2.17
C ARG A 160 -2.63 -15.08 2.55
N ALA A 161 -2.72 -14.04 1.72
CA ALA A 161 -2.18 -12.74 2.09
C ALA A 161 -2.99 -11.57 1.53
N ALA A 162 -2.96 -10.45 2.23
CA ALA A 162 -3.60 -9.21 1.81
C ALA A 162 -2.69 -8.01 2.07
N LEU A 163 -2.77 -7.01 1.19
CA LEU A 163 -2.19 -5.70 1.50
C LEU A 163 -3.09 -5.00 2.54
N PHE A 164 -2.49 -4.57 3.65
CA PHE A 164 -3.20 -4.00 4.79
C PHE A 164 -2.94 -2.51 4.97
N LEU A 165 -1.70 -2.07 4.78
CA LEU A 165 -1.31 -0.67 4.97
C LEU A 165 -0.32 -0.22 3.90
N ILE A 166 -0.29 1.08 3.65
CA ILE A 166 0.74 1.73 2.86
C ILE A 166 1.50 2.67 3.81
N ALA A 167 2.74 2.31 4.13
CA ALA A 167 3.61 3.09 5.01
C ALA A 167 4.77 3.62 4.19
N CYS A 168 4.57 4.76 3.55
CA CYS A 168 5.60 5.46 2.80
C CYS A 168 5.70 6.90 3.29
N ASP A 169 6.75 7.62 2.86
CA ASP A 169 6.71 9.07 2.98
C ASP A 169 5.52 9.65 2.18
N ILE A 170 5.13 10.90 2.47
CA ILE A 170 3.95 11.49 1.84
C ILE A 170 4.06 11.45 0.30
N PRO A 171 5.16 11.92 -0.34
CA PRO A 171 5.29 11.84 -1.80
C PRO A 171 5.06 10.45 -2.38
N ALA A 172 5.69 9.42 -1.79
CA ALA A 172 5.56 8.04 -2.23
C ALA A 172 4.15 7.51 -2.01
N SER A 173 3.56 7.71 -0.82
CA SER A 173 2.18 7.27 -0.52
C SER A 173 1.19 7.88 -1.51
N ARG A 174 1.25 9.20 -1.78
CA ARG A 174 0.36 9.83 -2.76
C ARG A 174 0.53 9.24 -4.16
N LYS A 175 1.77 8.91 -4.52
CA LYS A 175 2.08 8.32 -5.83
C LYS A 175 1.51 6.91 -5.98
N VAL A 176 1.72 6.04 -4.99
CA VAL A 176 1.26 4.64 -5.05
C VAL A 176 -0.23 4.50 -4.74
N SER A 177 -0.82 5.39 -3.95
CA SER A 177 -2.26 5.36 -3.63
C SER A 177 -3.11 6.16 -4.63
N GLY A 178 -2.50 6.85 -5.59
CA GLY A 178 -3.21 7.61 -6.62
C GLY A 178 -3.85 8.91 -6.10
N PHE A 179 -3.28 9.53 -5.08
CA PHE A 179 -3.66 10.87 -4.66
C PHE A 179 -2.74 11.93 -5.28
N THR A 180 -3.25 13.16 -5.35
CA THR A 180 -2.48 14.32 -5.80
C THR A 180 -1.50 14.79 -4.72
N SER A 181 -0.56 15.66 -5.11
CA SER A 181 0.47 16.19 -4.19
C SER A 181 -0.12 17.08 -3.11
N PHE A 182 0.65 17.33 -2.04
CA PHE A 182 0.26 18.25 -0.96
C PHE A 182 -0.03 19.70 -1.42
N ASN A 183 0.46 20.11 -2.59
CA ASN A 183 0.20 21.44 -3.16
C ASN A 183 -1.04 21.49 -4.08
N ALA A 184 -1.73 20.37 -4.28
CA ALA A 184 -2.94 20.31 -5.09
C ALA A 184 -4.12 21.02 -4.41
N THR A 185 -5.15 21.36 -5.18
CA THR A 185 -6.38 21.96 -4.67
C THR A 185 -7.09 21.05 -3.67
N VAL A 186 -7.08 19.73 -3.90
CA VAL A 186 -7.65 18.72 -3.00
C VAL A 186 -6.55 17.72 -2.59
N PRO A 187 -5.66 18.09 -1.65
CA PRO A 187 -4.45 17.32 -1.33
C PRO A 187 -4.69 16.18 -0.32
N CYS A 188 -5.74 16.26 0.49
CA CYS A 188 -6.03 15.28 1.53
C CYS A 188 -6.51 13.96 0.91
N ASN A 189 -6.13 12.82 1.51
CA ASN A 189 -6.67 11.51 1.12
C ASN A 189 -7.95 11.18 1.87
N LYS A 190 -8.14 11.73 3.08
CA LYS A 190 -9.28 11.46 3.97
C LYS A 190 -10.51 12.31 3.69
N CYS A 191 -10.33 13.51 3.15
CA CYS A 191 -11.43 14.41 2.81
C CYS A 191 -11.31 14.91 1.37
N SER A 192 -12.43 15.40 0.84
CA SER A 192 -12.56 15.99 -0.49
C SER A 192 -12.57 17.52 -0.45
N THR A 193 -12.19 18.13 0.68
CA THR A 193 -12.12 19.58 0.86
C THR A 193 -11.08 20.21 -0.08
N ALA A 194 -11.50 21.26 -0.78
CA ALA A 194 -10.63 22.10 -1.57
C ALA A 194 -9.99 23.17 -0.68
N PHE A 195 -8.66 23.26 -0.70
CA PHE A 195 -7.91 24.25 0.05
C PHE A 195 -7.44 25.39 -0.87
N PRO A 196 -7.67 26.66 -0.47
CA PRO A 196 -7.24 27.80 -1.25
C PRO A 196 -5.70 27.88 -1.29
N ALA A 197 -5.20 28.58 -2.30
CA ALA A 197 -3.80 28.95 -2.34
C ALA A 197 -3.50 29.99 -1.24
N ARG A 198 -2.29 29.96 -0.67
CA ARG A 198 -1.87 31.01 0.27
C ARG A 198 -1.77 32.36 -0.43
N TYR A 199 -1.92 33.44 0.33
CA TYR A 199 -1.71 34.80 -0.17
C TYR A 199 -0.32 34.91 -0.82
N ASN A 200 -0.25 35.49 -2.03
CA ASN A 200 0.96 35.68 -2.84
C ASN A 200 1.70 34.42 -3.33
N THR A 201 1.12 33.22 -3.26
CA THR A 201 1.76 32.03 -3.85
C THR A 201 0.75 30.99 -4.33
N HIS A 202 0.97 30.47 -5.54
CA HIS A 202 0.24 29.30 -6.05
C HIS A 202 0.91 27.97 -5.68
N LEU A 203 2.07 28.02 -5.02
CA LEU A 203 2.87 26.84 -4.71
C LEU A 203 2.53 26.22 -3.36
N GLN A 204 1.72 26.88 -2.54
CA GLN A 204 1.38 26.41 -1.19
C GLN A 204 -0.12 26.57 -0.92
N ARG A 205 -0.67 25.61 -0.20
CA ARG A 205 -2.07 25.62 0.23
C ARG A 205 -2.21 26.20 1.63
N ASP A 206 -3.31 26.88 1.86
CA ASP A 206 -3.71 27.30 3.19
C ASP A 206 -4.56 26.19 3.82
N PHE A 207 -3.92 25.38 4.66
CA PHE A 207 -4.57 24.31 5.41
C PHE A 207 -5.30 24.78 6.66
N SER A 208 -5.17 26.07 7.04
CA SER A 208 -5.94 26.63 8.14
C SER A 208 -7.39 26.90 7.75
N PHE A 209 -7.63 27.07 6.44
CA PHE A 209 -8.96 27.26 5.89
C PHE A 209 -9.89 26.09 6.24
N GLY A 210 -10.99 26.39 6.91
CA GLY A 210 -11.99 25.39 7.30
C GLY A 210 -11.64 24.59 8.56
N LEU A 211 -10.51 24.83 9.24
CA LEU A 211 -10.24 24.19 10.54
C LEU A 211 -11.20 24.65 11.66
N GLU A 212 -11.85 25.80 11.47
CA GLU A 212 -12.84 26.34 12.41
C GLU A 212 -14.12 25.49 12.48
N ASP A 213 -14.40 24.71 11.43
CA ASP A 213 -15.55 23.82 11.33
C ASP A 213 -15.13 22.50 10.65
N ILE A 214 -14.47 21.64 11.43
CA ILE A 214 -14.00 20.31 10.98
C ILE A 214 -15.20 19.42 10.62
N ASP A 215 -16.35 19.61 11.26
CA ASP A 215 -17.55 18.81 11.01
C ASP A 215 -18.17 19.12 9.64
N ALA A 216 -17.94 20.32 9.10
CA ALA A 216 -18.29 20.66 7.72
C ALA A 216 -17.40 19.98 6.66
N TRP A 217 -16.33 19.26 7.05
CA TRP A 217 -15.45 18.62 6.08
C TRP A 217 -16.15 17.45 5.40
N SER A 218 -16.18 17.50 4.07
CA SER A 218 -16.68 16.38 3.27
C SER A 218 -15.66 15.23 3.32
N LEU A 219 -15.92 14.24 4.18
CA LEU A 219 -15.13 13.01 4.25
C LEU A 219 -15.19 12.27 2.92
N ARG A 220 -14.05 11.75 2.48
CA ARG A 220 -13.95 10.96 1.26
C ARG A 220 -14.21 9.50 1.61
N THR A 221 -15.05 8.84 0.84
CA THR A 221 -15.24 7.40 0.95
C THR A 221 -14.36 6.64 -0.04
N SER A 222 -14.06 5.38 0.27
CA SER A 222 -13.37 4.45 -0.66
C SER A 222 -14.13 4.31 -1.99
N ILE A 223 -15.46 4.28 -1.92
CA ILE A 223 -16.34 4.13 -3.10
C ILE A 223 -16.18 5.34 -4.03
N GLU A 224 -16.28 6.56 -3.50
CA GLU A 224 -16.08 7.78 -4.29
C GLU A 224 -14.65 7.87 -4.85
N ASN A 225 -13.65 7.55 -4.02
CA ASN A 225 -12.25 7.53 -4.46
C ASN A 225 -12.05 6.61 -5.68
N ARG A 226 -12.55 5.38 -5.62
CA ARG A 226 -12.47 4.43 -6.75
C ARG A 226 -13.24 4.93 -7.97
N TYR A 227 -14.43 5.49 -7.77
CA TYR A 227 -15.23 6.06 -8.85
C TYR A 227 -14.46 7.17 -9.59
N HIS A 228 -13.87 8.12 -8.84
CA HIS A 228 -13.07 9.19 -9.44
C HIS A 228 -11.78 8.68 -10.10
N ALA A 229 -11.09 7.71 -9.48
CA ALA A 229 -9.92 7.07 -10.06
C ALA A 229 -10.24 6.34 -11.38
N LYS A 230 -11.40 5.67 -11.45
CA LYS A 230 -11.88 5.00 -12.67
C LYS A 230 -12.18 6.02 -13.77
N ASN A 231 -12.93 7.07 -13.47
CA ASN A 231 -13.20 8.16 -14.42
C ASN A 231 -11.90 8.79 -14.95
N TRP A 232 -10.90 8.95 -14.08
CA TRP A 232 -9.58 9.44 -14.47
C TRP A 232 -8.86 8.46 -15.42
N LYS A 233 -8.95 7.15 -15.17
CA LYS A 233 -8.37 6.10 -16.03
C LYS A 233 -9.00 6.11 -17.42
N GLU A 234 -10.32 6.24 -17.48
CA GLU A 234 -11.13 6.22 -18.69
C GLU A 234 -11.08 7.52 -19.49
N ALA A 235 -10.69 8.63 -18.86
CA ALA A 235 -10.46 9.90 -19.56
C ALA A 235 -9.41 9.76 -20.67
N THR A 236 -9.77 10.25 -21.86
CA THR A 236 -8.99 10.06 -23.10
C THR A 236 -7.92 11.13 -23.29
N THR A 237 -8.16 12.33 -22.79
CA THR A 237 -7.25 13.47 -22.96
C THR A 237 -6.49 13.80 -21.67
N LYS A 238 -5.27 14.34 -21.83
CA LYS A 238 -4.49 14.85 -20.70
C LYS A 238 -5.20 15.99 -19.96
N ARG A 239 -5.94 16.82 -20.69
CA ARG A 239 -6.71 17.94 -20.12
C ARG A 239 -7.82 17.43 -19.20
N GLN A 240 -8.64 16.48 -19.66
CA GLN A 240 -9.68 15.86 -18.83
C GLN A 240 -9.10 15.23 -17.56
N ARG A 241 -7.96 14.55 -17.66
CA ARG A 241 -7.26 13.98 -16.49
C ARG A 241 -6.83 15.06 -15.50
N ALA A 242 -6.25 16.15 -15.99
CA ALA A 242 -5.85 17.29 -15.16
C ALA A 242 -7.07 17.95 -14.48
N ASP A 243 -8.18 18.13 -15.20
CA ASP A 243 -9.41 18.69 -14.65
C ASP A 243 -10.00 17.79 -13.55
N LEU A 244 -9.97 16.46 -13.75
CA LEU A 244 -10.41 15.48 -12.74
C LEU A 244 -9.48 15.47 -11.51
N GLU A 245 -8.16 15.55 -11.70
CA GLU A 245 -7.20 15.66 -10.59
C GLU A 245 -7.41 16.95 -9.80
N GLN A 246 -7.63 18.07 -10.47
CA GLN A 246 -7.90 19.35 -9.82
C GLN A 246 -9.19 19.32 -9.02
N LYS A 247 -10.24 18.67 -9.55
CA LYS A 247 -11.56 18.60 -8.93
C LYS A 247 -11.63 17.61 -7.77
N PHE A 248 -11.02 16.43 -7.90
CA PHE A 248 -11.21 15.32 -6.97
C PHE A 248 -9.94 14.90 -6.21
N GLY A 249 -8.79 15.49 -6.54
CA GLY A 249 -7.53 15.18 -5.85
C GLY A 249 -7.01 13.77 -6.07
N THR A 250 -7.55 13.04 -7.05
CA THR A 250 -7.35 11.60 -7.25
C THR A 250 -7.02 11.29 -8.72
N ARG A 251 -6.19 10.26 -8.91
CA ARG A 251 -5.83 9.63 -10.18
C ARG A 251 -5.83 8.11 -10.03
N PHE A 252 -5.82 7.39 -11.14
CA PHE A 252 -5.73 5.92 -11.09
C PHE A 252 -4.37 5.44 -10.60
N SER A 253 -4.40 4.54 -9.62
CA SER A 253 -3.29 3.67 -9.23
C SER A 253 -3.67 2.21 -9.43
N ALA A 254 -2.71 1.36 -9.79
CA ALA A 254 -2.91 -0.09 -9.84
C ALA A 254 -3.46 -0.67 -8.53
N LEU A 255 -3.17 -0.05 -7.37
CA LEU A 255 -3.72 -0.49 -6.09
C LEU A 255 -5.25 -0.35 -6.00
N HIS A 256 -5.88 0.49 -6.83
CA HIS A 256 -7.35 0.56 -6.91
C HIS A 256 -7.98 -0.72 -7.45
N ASP A 257 -7.19 -1.61 -8.06
CA ASP A 257 -7.69 -2.91 -8.51
C ASP A 257 -7.78 -3.92 -7.33
N LEU A 258 -7.23 -3.61 -6.14
CA LEU A 258 -7.44 -4.38 -4.91
C LEU A 258 -8.74 -3.90 -4.24
N GLU A 259 -9.84 -4.58 -4.51
CA GLU A 259 -11.18 -4.15 -4.04
C GLU A 259 -11.32 -4.21 -2.52
N TYR A 260 -10.61 -5.13 -1.86
CA TYR A 260 -10.57 -5.25 -0.41
C TYR A 260 -9.82 -4.11 0.30
N LEU A 261 -9.00 -3.33 -0.41
CA LEU A 261 -8.12 -2.33 0.19
C LEU A 261 -8.73 -0.93 0.13
N ASP A 262 -9.05 -0.33 1.27
CA ASP A 262 -9.51 1.06 1.31
C ASP A 262 -8.33 2.03 1.24
N LEU A 263 -8.06 2.62 0.07
CA LEU A 263 -6.96 3.58 -0.10
C LEU A 263 -7.17 4.92 0.63
N VAL A 264 -8.42 5.25 0.99
CA VAL A 264 -8.70 6.41 1.82
C VAL A 264 -8.25 6.10 3.25
N GLN A 265 -8.62 4.95 3.82
CA GLN A 265 -8.31 4.62 5.21
C GLN A 265 -6.90 4.04 5.42
N ASN A 266 -6.45 3.14 4.55
CA ASN A 266 -5.20 2.37 4.65
C ASN A 266 -3.98 3.05 3.97
N GLY A 267 -4.20 4.17 3.26
CA GLY A 267 -3.19 4.95 2.54
C GLY A 267 -2.65 6.19 3.25
#